data_AF-A0AAW2X0F5-F1
#
_entry.id   AF-A0AAW2X0F5-F1
#
_cell.length_a   1.000
_cell.length_b   1.000
_cell.length_c   1.000
_cell.angle_alpha   90.00
_cell.angle_beta   90.00
_cell.angle_gamma   90.00
#
_symmetry.space_group_name_H-M   'P 1'
#
loop_
_entity.id
_entity.type
_entity.pdbx_description
1 polymer ?
#
loop_
_entity_poly.entity_id
_entity_poly.type
_entity_poly.pdbx_seq_one_letter_code
_entity_poly.pdbx_strand_id
1 'polypeptide(L)'
;MEDAPIIQFGRAERSGPQTTHNDGLVITAMIANYEVGRIFIDSGSSADILFGEAYNQMQLGDVSLEKVNTSLYGFAGEVVHPRGMVSLPLTMGRGTTRKTCLLKFLVVDVPSAYNVILGRPTLNTF
;
A
#
# COMPACT_ATOMS: atom_id res chain seq x y z
N MET A 1 -22.10 -26.93 -31.46
CA MET A 1 -21.27 -26.46 -30.34
C MET A 1 -20.55 -25.24 -30.86
N GLU A 2 -21.07 -24.06 -30.57
CA GLU A 2 -20.44 -22.79 -30.97
C GLU A 2 -19.59 -22.29 -29.81
N ASP A 3 -18.33 -21.93 -30.11
CA ASP A 3 -17.41 -21.35 -29.16
C ASP A 3 -17.87 -19.94 -28.74
N ALA A 4 -17.72 -19.65 -27.44
CA ALA A 4 -18.04 -18.35 -26.89
C ALA A 4 -17.04 -17.28 -27.39
N PRO A 5 -17.47 -16.02 -27.57
CA PRO A 5 -16.59 -14.95 -28.00
C PRO A 5 -15.55 -14.64 -26.92
N ILE A 6 -14.28 -14.53 -27.33
CA ILE A 6 -13.16 -14.11 -26.47
C ILE A 6 -13.20 -12.58 -26.33
N ILE A 7 -13.29 -12.10 -25.10
CA ILE A 7 -13.12 -10.68 -24.75
C ILE A 7 -11.67 -10.50 -24.30
N GLN A 8 -10.80 -10.04 -25.20
CA GLN A 8 -9.39 -9.76 -24.91
C GLN A 8 -8.98 -8.43 -25.56
N PHE A 9 -8.12 -7.68 -24.88
CA PHE A 9 -7.64 -6.39 -25.38
C PHE A 9 -7.00 -6.49 -26.77
N GLY A 10 -7.48 -5.66 -27.68
CA GLY A 10 -7.10 -5.65 -29.08
C GLY A 10 -6.08 -4.56 -29.42
N ARG A 11 -5.38 -4.72 -30.55
CA ARG A 11 -4.35 -3.77 -31.03
C ARG A 11 -4.89 -2.36 -31.27
N ALA A 12 -6.19 -2.20 -31.51
CA ALA A 12 -6.85 -0.91 -31.76
C ALA A 12 -7.07 -0.07 -30.48
N GLU A 13 -7.13 -0.70 -29.30
CA GLU A 13 -7.37 -0.02 -28.02
C GLU A 13 -6.13 0.69 -27.46
N ARG A 14 -5.00 0.62 -28.19
CA ARG A 14 -3.72 1.27 -27.83
C ARG A 14 -3.64 2.76 -28.22
N SER A 15 -4.69 3.33 -28.79
CA SER A 15 -4.64 4.61 -29.51
C SER A 15 -5.33 5.75 -28.75
N GLY A 16 -5.00 5.93 -27.47
CA GLY A 16 -5.35 7.13 -26.70
C GLY A 16 -4.19 8.14 -26.68
N PRO A 17 -4.43 9.45 -26.54
CA PRO A 17 -3.35 10.42 -26.37
C PRO A 17 -2.49 10.05 -25.16
N GLN A 18 -1.18 9.89 -25.37
CA GLN A 18 -0.21 9.60 -24.32
C GLN A 18 0.08 10.85 -23.50
N THR A 19 -0.79 11.15 -22.55
CA THR A 19 -0.39 11.90 -21.37
C THR A 19 0.46 10.99 -20.50
N THR A 20 1.64 11.44 -20.10
CA THR A 20 2.54 10.68 -19.23
C THR A 20 1.91 10.61 -17.83
N HIS A 21 0.99 9.65 -17.63
CA HIS A 21 0.48 9.27 -16.32
C HIS A 21 1.56 8.51 -15.54
N ASN A 22 2.71 9.18 -15.34
CA ASN A 22 3.85 8.61 -14.64
C ASN A 22 3.76 8.87 -13.12
N ASP A 23 2.73 9.58 -12.68
CA ASP A 23 2.46 9.83 -11.28
C ASP A 23 1.73 8.64 -10.68
N GLY A 24 2.38 8.00 -9.71
CA GLY A 24 1.79 6.95 -8.91
C GLY A 24 0.48 7.39 -8.26
N LEU A 25 -0.45 6.44 -8.02
CA LEU A 25 -1.66 6.75 -7.26
C LEU A 25 -1.29 6.99 -5.79
N VAL A 26 -1.44 8.23 -5.34
CA VAL A 26 -1.18 8.65 -3.96
C VAL A 26 -2.48 9.13 -3.31
N ILE A 27 -2.79 8.59 -2.14
CA ILE A 27 -4.04 8.91 -1.42
C ILE A 27 -3.77 9.41 0.00
N THR A 28 -4.86 9.85 0.63
CA THR A 28 -4.97 10.10 2.07
C THR A 28 -6.02 9.17 2.64
N ALA A 29 -5.76 8.56 3.80
CA ALA A 29 -6.69 7.68 4.49
C ALA A 29 -6.53 7.75 6.00
N MET A 30 -7.51 7.23 6.75
CA MET A 30 -7.44 7.16 8.20
C MET A 30 -6.75 5.86 8.63
N ILE A 31 -5.63 5.95 9.35
CA ILE A 31 -4.93 4.79 9.93
C ILE A 31 -4.83 5.00 11.43
N ALA A 32 -5.35 4.06 12.22
CA ALA A 32 -5.34 4.13 13.68
C ALA A 32 -5.86 5.48 14.24
N ASN A 33 -6.91 6.02 13.61
CA ASN A 33 -7.51 7.33 13.91
C ASN A 33 -6.65 8.57 13.58
N TYR A 34 -5.58 8.40 12.81
CA TYR A 34 -4.80 9.51 12.23
C TYR A 34 -5.11 9.68 10.75
N GLU A 35 -5.27 10.93 10.30
CA GLU A 35 -5.32 11.23 8.88
C GLU A 35 -3.89 11.17 8.31
N VAL A 36 -3.62 10.13 7.52
CA VAL A 36 -2.29 9.88 6.93
C VAL A 36 -2.37 10.17 5.44
N GLY A 37 -1.66 11.21 5.00
CA GLY A 37 -1.44 11.52 3.59
C GLY A 37 -0.21 10.81 3.01
N ARG A 38 0.07 11.03 1.72
CA ARG A 38 1.23 10.46 1.00
C ARG A 38 1.28 8.93 1.10
N ILE A 39 0.12 8.28 0.93
CA ILE A 39 0.00 6.83 0.87
C ILE A 39 0.12 6.41 -0.60
N PHE A 40 1.20 5.73 -0.95
CA PHE A 40 1.43 5.24 -2.31
C PHE A 40 0.74 3.88 -2.51
N ILE A 41 -0.06 3.76 -3.57
CA ILE A 41 -0.68 2.49 -3.96
C ILE A 41 0.24 1.78 -4.94
N ASP A 42 0.77 0.63 -4.53
CA ASP A 42 1.74 -0.14 -5.30
C ASP A 42 1.27 -1.59 -5.48
N SER A 43 0.70 -1.90 -6.64
CA SER A 43 0.30 -3.27 -6.98
C SER A 43 1.49 -4.22 -7.19
N GLY A 44 2.71 -3.69 -7.35
CA GLY A 44 3.96 -4.46 -7.41
C GLY A 44 4.44 -4.89 -6.02
N SER A 45 4.08 -4.15 -4.97
CA SER A 45 4.50 -4.47 -3.60
C SER A 45 3.82 -5.73 -3.07
N SER A 46 4.61 -6.64 -2.50
CA SER A 46 4.15 -7.84 -1.81
C SER A 46 3.74 -7.60 -0.35
N ALA A 47 4.03 -6.42 0.19
CA ALA A 47 3.78 -6.07 1.58
C ALA A 47 3.19 -4.66 1.71
N ASP A 48 2.47 -4.43 2.80
CA ASP A 48 2.12 -3.07 3.22
C ASP A 48 3.23 -2.54 4.12
N ILE A 49 3.68 -1.32 3.85
CA ILE A 49 4.84 -0.72 4.50
C ILE A 49 4.41 0.57 5.17
N LEU A 50 4.76 0.73 6.44
CA LEU A 50 4.66 1.99 7.17
C LEU A 50 6.07 2.50 7.45
N PHE A 51 6.40 3.70 6.96
CA PHE A 51 7.73 4.25 7.17
C PHE A 51 7.92 4.68 8.63
N GLY A 52 9.11 4.43 9.17
CA GLY A 52 9.41 4.61 10.59
C GLY A 52 9.17 6.02 11.11
N GLU A 53 9.44 7.05 10.30
CA GLU A 53 9.14 8.43 10.64
C GLU A 53 7.64 8.64 10.86
N ALA A 54 6.80 8.13 9.95
CA ALA A 54 5.35 8.20 10.08
C ALA A 54 4.86 7.40 11.30
N TYR A 55 5.38 6.19 11.52
CA TYR A 55 5.07 5.39 12.72
C TYR A 55 5.38 6.15 14.01
N ASN A 56 6.54 6.81 14.10
CA ASN A 56 6.93 7.58 15.28
C ASN A 56 6.03 8.82 15.47
N GLN A 57 5.65 9.51 14.39
CA GLN A 57 4.74 10.67 14.43
C GLN A 57 3.32 10.31 14.87
N MET A 58 2.85 9.10 14.55
CA MET A 58 1.53 8.61 14.99
C MET A 58 1.45 8.35 16.51
N GLN A 59 2.56 8.39 17.25
CA GLN A 59 2.60 8.29 18.71
C GLN A 59 1.67 7.21 19.27
N LEU A 60 1.78 5.99 18.74
CA LEU A 60 0.83 4.89 19.00
C LEU A 60 0.89 4.32 20.43
N GLY A 61 1.55 5.00 21.37
CA GLY A 61 1.66 4.60 22.77
C GLY A 61 2.29 3.22 22.95
N ASP A 62 1.60 2.33 23.67
CA ASP A 62 2.07 0.98 24.04
C ASP A 62 1.93 -0.05 22.91
N VAL A 63 1.61 0.35 21.67
CA VAL A 63 1.54 -0.57 20.53
C VAL A 63 2.95 -1.09 20.21
N SER A 64 3.28 -2.26 20.74
CA SER A 64 4.55 -2.93 20.52
C SER A 64 4.65 -3.48 19.10
N LEU A 65 5.83 -3.32 18.48
CA LEU A 65 6.13 -4.00 17.23
C LEU A 65 6.37 -5.49 17.45
N GLU A 66 5.68 -6.32 16.68
CA GLU A 66 5.96 -7.75 16.61
C GLU A 66 7.30 -7.97 15.90
N LYS A 67 8.16 -8.81 16.48
CA LYS A 67 9.42 -9.18 15.84
C LYS A 67 9.14 -9.98 14.57
N VAL A 68 9.84 -9.62 13.49
CA VAL A 68 9.79 -10.35 12.22
C VAL A 68 11.21 -10.68 11.77
N ASN A 69 11.37 -11.86 11.15
CA ASN A 69 12.65 -12.30 10.58
C ASN A 69 12.68 -12.14 9.05
N THR A 70 11.66 -11.51 8.47
CA THR A 70 11.51 -11.32 7.02
C THR A 70 12.25 -10.08 6.57
N SER A 71 12.97 -10.17 5.45
CA SER A 71 13.60 -9.03 4.79
C SER A 71 12.81 -8.64 3.54
N LEU A 72 12.75 -7.35 3.23
CA LEU A 72 12.18 -6.83 2.01
C LEU A 72 13.28 -6.69 0.95
N TYR A 73 12.99 -7.18 -0.25
CA TYR A 73 13.92 -7.13 -1.39
C TYR A 73 13.35 -6.18 -2.45
N GLY A 74 14.10 -5.12 -2.74
CA GLY A 74 13.81 -4.17 -3.79
C GLY A 74 14.21 -4.71 -5.16
N PHE A 75 13.63 -4.12 -6.20
CA PHE A 75 13.90 -4.51 -7.59
C PHE A 75 15.37 -4.27 -7.98
N ALA A 76 16.01 -3.23 -7.43
CA ALA A 76 17.42 -2.94 -7.71
C ALA A 76 18.38 -3.70 -6.77
N GLY A 77 17.86 -4.69 -6.03
CA GLY A 77 18.64 -5.51 -5.10
C GLY A 77 18.80 -4.90 -3.71
N GLU A 78 18.09 -3.83 -3.39
CA GLU A 78 18.07 -3.28 -2.04
C GLU A 78 17.50 -4.32 -1.06
N VAL A 79 18.10 -4.42 0.13
CA VAL A 79 17.59 -5.27 1.20
C VAL A 79 17.29 -4.39 2.39
N VAL A 80 16.04 -4.44 2.86
CA VAL A 80 15.59 -3.70 4.03
C VAL A 80 15.11 -4.69 5.08
N HIS A 81 15.66 -4.57 6.28
CA HIS A 81 15.19 -5.30 7.45
C HIS A 81 14.16 -4.44 8.20
N PRO A 82 12.89 -4.86 8.29
CA PRO A 82 11.90 -4.14 9.06
C PRO A 82 12.26 -4.09 10.54
N ARG A 83 11.98 -2.96 11.19
CA ARG A 83 12.03 -2.81 12.65
C ARG A 83 11.10 -3.80 13.35
N GLY A 84 9.98 -4.09 12.71
CA GLY A 84 8.97 -5.03 13.16
C GLY A 84 7.71 -4.94 12.33
N MET A 85 6.64 -5.56 12.83
CA MET A 85 5.31 -5.52 12.23
C MET A 85 4.29 -4.94 13.21
N VAL A 86 3.31 -4.21 12.70
CA VAL A 86 2.21 -3.65 13.49
C VAL A 86 0.88 -3.89 12.80
N SER A 87 -0.15 -4.22 13.58
CA SER A 87 -1.52 -4.33 13.08
C SER A 87 -2.28 -3.03 13.36
N LEU A 88 -2.70 -2.30 12.33
CA LEU A 88 -3.40 -1.01 12.46
C LEU A 88 -4.71 -1.01 11.64
N PRO A 89 -5.79 -0.40 12.15
CA PRO A 89 -7.02 -0.26 11.39
C PRO A 89 -6.85 0.83 10.32
N LEU A 90 -7.04 0.46 9.05
CA LEU A 90 -7.16 1.38 7.92
C LEU A 90 -8.63 1.56 7.58
N THR A 91 -9.07 2.81 7.46
CA THR A 91 -10.40 3.15 7.00
C THR A 91 -10.36 3.91 5.68
N MET A 92 -11.09 3.40 4.69
CA MET A 92 -11.25 4.01 3.36
C MET A 92 -12.74 4.15 3.01
N GLY A 93 -13.05 5.04 2.06
CA GLY A 93 -14.43 5.37 1.65
C GLY A 93 -15.03 6.55 2.43
N ARG A 94 -16.27 6.93 2.08
CA ARG A 94 -16.99 8.08 2.66
C ARG A 94 -18.45 7.73 2.96
N GLY A 95 -19.01 8.31 4.02
CA GLY A 95 -20.41 8.09 4.38
C GLY A 95 -20.72 6.60 4.58
N THR A 96 -21.72 6.09 3.86
CA THR A 96 -22.17 4.69 3.97
C THR A 96 -21.22 3.67 3.32
N THR A 97 -20.26 4.10 2.50
CA THR A 97 -19.26 3.20 1.86
C THR A 97 -17.96 3.10 2.65
N ARG A 98 -17.93 3.66 3.87
CA ARG A 98 -16.75 3.61 4.74
C ARG A 98 -16.50 2.18 5.21
N LYS A 99 -15.33 1.62 4.89
CA LYS A 99 -14.88 0.28 5.27
C LYS A 99 -13.60 0.39 6.09
N THR A 100 -13.56 -0.28 7.24
CA THR A 100 -12.37 -0.38 8.10
C THR A 100 -11.86 -1.81 8.09
N CYS A 101 -10.57 -1.99 7.82
CA CYS A 101 -9.90 -3.29 7.85
C CYS A 101 -8.67 -3.19 8.76
N LEU A 102 -8.43 -4.24 9.55
CA LEU A 102 -7.19 -4.36 10.32
C LEU A 102 -6.11 -4.93 9.39
N LEU A 103 -5.05 -4.16 9.18
CA LEU A 103 -3.97 -4.49 8.24
C LEU A 103 -2.64 -4.61 8.98
N LYS A 104 -1.77 -5.47 8.46
CA LYS A 104 -0.41 -5.66 8.97
C LYS A 104 0.58 -4.85 8.14
N PHE A 105 1.27 -3.94 8.80
CA PHE A 105 2.31 -3.13 8.19
C PHE A 105 3.67 -3.59 8.67
N LEU A 106 4.62 -3.74 7.74
CA LEU A 106 6.03 -3.79 8.09
C LEU A 106 6.52 -2.36 8.33
N VAL A 107 7.12 -2.13 9.50
CA VAL A 107 7.70 -0.82 9.83
C VAL A 107 9.15 -0.82 9.40
N VAL A 108 9.52 0.13 8.52
CA VAL A 108 10.87 0.21 7.95
C VAL A 108 11.49 1.58 8.20
N ASP A 109 12.76 1.61 8.60
CA ASP A 109 13.50 2.83 8.89
C ASP A 109 14.38 3.23 7.71
N VAL A 110 13.75 3.53 6.57
CA VAL A 110 14.43 4.08 5.38
C VAL A 110 13.82 5.43 4.98
N PRO A 111 14.62 6.39 4.48
CA PRO A 111 14.10 7.65 3.96
C PRO A 111 13.11 7.41 2.82
N SER A 112 11.97 8.10 2.84
CA SER A 112 10.94 7.97 1.82
C SER A 112 10.15 9.27 1.66
N ALA A 113 9.69 9.54 0.44
CA ALA A 113 8.74 10.62 0.17
C ALA A 113 7.31 10.29 0.64
N TYR A 114 7.04 9.01 0.92
CA TYR A 114 5.73 8.49 1.31
C TYR A 114 5.69 8.13 2.79
N ASN A 115 4.51 8.19 3.38
CA ASN A 115 4.30 7.73 4.75
C ASN A 115 3.96 6.23 4.79
N VAL A 116 3.28 5.74 3.75
CA VAL A 116 2.81 4.35 3.64
C VAL A 116 2.90 3.88 2.19
N ILE A 117 3.20 2.60 1.99
CA ILE A 117 2.93 1.86 0.75
C ILE A 117 1.82 0.85 1.04
N LEU A 118 0.74 0.90 0.26
CA LEU A 118 -0.28 -0.15 0.26
C LEU A 118 -0.02 -1.07 -0.92
N GLY A 119 0.36 -2.29 -0.60
CA GLY A 119 0.68 -3.35 -1.52
C GLY A 119 -0.52 -4.24 -1.85
N ARG A 120 -0.22 -5.37 -2.50
CA ARG A 120 -1.19 -6.41 -2.80
C ARG A 120 -1.97 -6.94 -1.59
N PRO A 121 -1.39 -7.10 -0.38
CA PRO A 121 -2.17 -7.58 0.77
C PRO A 121 -3.38 -6.69 1.07
N THR A 122 -3.21 -5.37 1.06
CA THR A 122 -4.33 -4.43 1.19
C THR A 122 -5.22 -4.44 -0.04
N LEU A 123 -4.65 -4.37 -1.25
CA LEU A 123 -5.45 -4.27 -2.48
C LEU A 123 -6.34 -5.48 -2.75
N ASN A 124 -5.97 -6.67 -2.27
CA ASN A 124 -6.79 -7.88 -2.37
C ASN A 124 -7.84 -8.01 -1.24
N THR A 125 -7.82 -7.11 -0.25
CA THR A 125 -8.75 -7.10 0.89
C THR A 125 -9.93 -6.14 0.67
N PHE A 126 -9.68 -5.04 -0.04
CA PHE A 126 -10.67 -3.98 -0.28
C PHE A 126 -11.53 -4.28 -1.50
#